data_AF-A0AAD8HQS8-F1
#
_entry.id   AF-A0AAD8HQS8-F1
#
_cell.length_a   1.000
_cell.length_b   1.000
_cell.length_c   1.000
_cell.angle_alpha   90.00
_cell.angle_beta   90.00
_cell.angle_gamma   90.00
#
_symmetry.space_group_name_H-M   'P 1'
#
loop_
_entity.id
_entity.type
_entity.pdbx_description
1 polymer ?
#
loop_
_entity_poly.entity_id
_entity_poly.type
_entity_poly.pdbx_seq_one_letter_code
_entity_poly.pdbx_strand_id
1 'polypeptide(L)'
;MVRDDLRVSIPSLFKCPISLDVMNSPVSLCTGVTYDRSSIQRWLDSGHNTCPATMQLLQTKEIVPNHTLKRLIKIWTDSVQTQSNSLTQLEACSLVDEFKLTHYEVDENLFVIVDKLTSFASESTQNRENTKPDSVIEPCLSCLISSLINKRIRIKLVHLGGVEYLGKLLSESDISVSIVEKTMKILEMLTACKEGRKAICENEACLNAIVKNLLKVSTSATEHGVTILWSLCCLFRESKAQAVVVKSNGLTKLLLLMQSNCSHAVRQMSSDMLKMFRVNSKSCLISYETKTTHIMPF
;
A
#
# COMPACT_ATOMS: atom_id res chain seq x y z
N MET A 1 30.04 -22.00 -15.63
CA MET A 1 30.34 -20.55 -15.65
C MET A 1 29.28 -19.89 -14.78
N VAL A 2 29.62 -19.68 -13.51
CA VAL A 2 28.71 -19.14 -12.50
C VAL A 2 28.58 -17.63 -12.73
N ARG A 3 27.34 -17.14 -12.78
CA ARG A 3 26.98 -15.72 -12.84
C ARG A 3 27.37 -15.08 -11.52
N ASP A 4 28.31 -14.14 -11.55
CA ASP A 4 28.63 -13.29 -10.41
C ASP A 4 28.31 -11.83 -10.78
N ASP A 5 27.69 -11.15 -9.84
CA ASP A 5 27.67 -9.69 -9.64
C ASP A 5 26.63 -8.81 -10.36
N LEU A 6 25.38 -8.90 -9.89
CA LEU A 6 24.56 -7.71 -9.60
C LEU A 6 25.02 -7.05 -8.29
N ARG A 7 26.31 -6.73 -8.15
CA ARG A 7 26.81 -5.94 -7.01
C ARG A 7 26.73 -4.47 -7.38
N VAL A 8 25.92 -3.70 -6.65
CA VAL A 8 25.99 -2.24 -6.67
C VAL A 8 27.42 -1.85 -6.29
N SER A 9 28.19 -1.38 -7.27
CA SER A 9 29.58 -1.01 -7.04
C SER A 9 29.63 0.26 -6.20
N ILE A 10 30.20 0.14 -5.00
CA ILE A 10 30.35 1.26 -4.07
C ILE A 10 31.27 2.31 -4.74
N PRO A 11 30.79 3.55 -4.97
CA PRO A 11 31.62 4.60 -5.55
C PRO A 11 32.89 4.84 -4.72
N SER A 12 34.04 4.93 -5.39
CA SER A 12 35.34 5.13 -4.72
C SER A 12 35.38 6.39 -3.85
N LEU A 13 34.64 7.43 -4.23
CA LEU A 13 34.50 8.69 -3.48
C LEU A 13 33.93 8.49 -2.06
N PHE A 14 33.19 7.42 -1.82
CA PHE A 14 32.56 7.15 -0.52
C PHE A 14 33.42 6.30 0.40
N LYS A 15 34.52 5.74 -0.11
CA LYS A 15 35.39 4.84 0.62
C LYS A 15 36.47 5.60 1.37
N CYS A 16 36.70 5.21 2.62
CA CYS A 16 37.82 5.70 3.42
C CYS A 16 39.13 5.19 2.82
N PRO A 17 40.12 6.05 2.52
CA PRO A 17 41.40 5.58 1.97
C PRO A 17 42.22 4.67 2.90
N ILE A 18 41.90 4.64 4.21
CA ILE A 18 42.58 3.78 5.20
C ILE A 18 41.89 2.42 5.31
N SER A 19 40.58 2.39 5.57
CA SER A 19 39.84 1.13 5.79
C SER A 19 39.28 0.52 4.51
N LEU A 20 39.19 1.29 3.43
CA LEU A 20 38.52 0.95 2.16
C LEU A 20 37.00 0.72 2.29
N ASP A 21 36.45 0.89 3.49
CA ASP A 21 35.01 0.82 3.77
C ASP A 21 34.31 2.16 3.50
N VAL A 22 32.98 2.13 3.38
CA VAL A 22 32.15 3.35 3.27
C VAL A 22 32.31 4.20 4.54
N MET A 23 32.57 5.50 4.35
CA MET A 23 32.72 6.45 5.46
C MET A 23 31.39 6.69 6.18
N ASN A 24 31.35 6.43 7.48
CA ASN A 24 30.18 6.70 8.33
C ASN A 24 30.19 8.15 8.83
N SER A 25 31.39 8.66 9.12
CA SER A 25 31.62 10.02 9.60
C SER A 25 32.75 10.66 8.81
N PRO A 26 32.50 11.11 7.57
CA PRO A 26 33.54 11.65 6.71
C PRO A 26 34.10 12.96 7.25
N VAL A 27 35.42 13.03 7.36
CA VAL A 27 36.18 14.18 7.85
C VAL A 27 37.42 14.42 6.98
N SER A 28 37.79 15.67 6.78
CA SER A 28 38.87 16.07 5.90
C SER A 28 40.07 16.62 6.69
N LEU A 29 41.27 16.29 6.21
CA LEU A 29 42.52 16.92 6.68
C LEU A 29 42.78 18.22 5.90
N CYS A 30 43.77 19.00 6.33
CA CYS A 30 44.23 20.21 5.63
C CYS A 30 44.72 19.94 4.19
N THR A 31 45.05 18.70 3.86
CA THR A 31 45.42 18.27 2.50
C THR A 31 44.20 18.11 1.57
N GLY A 32 42.99 18.28 2.08
CA GLY A 32 41.73 18.12 1.33
C GLY A 32 41.24 16.68 1.19
N VAL A 33 42.04 15.69 1.62
CA VAL A 33 41.63 14.27 1.59
C VAL A 33 40.67 13.96 2.73
N THR A 34 39.63 13.19 2.41
CA THR A 34 38.57 12.82 3.36
C THR A 34 38.70 11.35 3.79
N TYR A 35 38.49 11.09 5.07
CA TYR A 35 38.59 9.79 5.72
C TYR A 35 37.38 9.54 6.61
N ASP A 36 37.17 8.29 7.02
CA ASP A 36 36.30 8.05 8.17
C ASP A 36 36.99 8.54 9.46
N ARG A 37 36.23 9.27 10.29
CA ARG A 37 36.72 9.84 11.54
C ARG A 37 37.46 8.83 12.41
N SER A 38 36.91 7.63 12.57
CA SER A 38 37.52 6.61 13.44
C SER A 38 38.87 6.14 12.92
N SER A 39 39.01 6.03 11.59
CA SER A 39 40.25 5.58 10.95
C SER A 39 41.34 6.63 11.04
N ILE A 40 41.04 7.90 10.71
CA ILE A 40 42.06 8.95 10.72
C ILE A 40 42.45 9.37 12.14
N GLN A 41 41.51 9.34 13.09
CA GLN A 41 41.82 9.63 14.49
C GLN A 41 42.84 8.62 15.03
N ARG A 42 42.62 7.32 14.81
CA ARG A 42 43.55 6.27 15.23
C ARG A 42 44.95 6.43 14.62
N TRP A 43 45.02 6.88 13.37
CA TRP A 43 46.30 7.16 12.69
C TRP A 43 47.07 8.28 13.38
N LEU A 44 46.40 9.40 13.68
CA LEU A 44 47.01 10.54 14.35
C LEU A 44 47.36 10.25 15.82
N ASP A 45 46.52 9.50 16.52
CA ASP A 45 46.73 9.08 17.91
C ASP A 45 47.94 8.15 18.04
N SER A 46 48.23 7.37 17.00
CA SER A 46 49.45 6.54 16.89
C SER A 46 50.74 7.36 16.70
N GLY A 47 50.66 8.70 16.71
CA GLY A 47 51.80 9.61 16.62
C GLY A 47 52.20 10.03 15.21
N HIS A 48 51.47 9.60 14.18
CA HIS A 48 51.78 9.98 12.79
C HIS A 48 51.46 11.46 12.53
N ASN A 49 52.33 12.12 11.77
CA ASN A 49 52.22 13.54 11.39
C ASN A 49 52.09 13.74 9.87
N THR A 50 51.66 12.70 9.15
CA THR A 50 51.55 12.70 7.69
C THR A 50 50.14 12.31 7.27
N CYS A 51 49.72 12.83 6.12
CA CYS A 51 48.49 12.41 5.45
C CYS A 51 48.67 10.99 4.89
N PRO A 52 47.82 10.00 5.25
CA PRO A 52 47.97 8.62 4.79
C PRO A 52 47.93 8.44 3.27
N ALA A 53 47.17 9.28 2.56
CA ALA A 53 46.96 9.12 1.12
C ALA A 53 47.98 9.89 0.28
N THR A 54 48.39 11.08 0.71
CA THR A 54 49.33 11.93 -0.04
C THR A 54 50.76 11.85 0.46
N MET A 55 50.98 11.23 1.63
CA MET A 55 52.26 11.19 2.35
C MET A 55 52.84 12.57 2.71
N GLN A 56 52.05 13.64 2.61
CA GLN A 56 52.48 15.00 2.95
C GLN A 56 52.46 15.23 4.46
N LEU A 57 53.40 16.03 4.96
CA LEU A 57 53.43 16.46 6.36
C LEU A 57 52.21 17.33 6.67
N LEU A 58 51.53 17.03 7.77
CA LEU A 58 50.37 17.78 8.22
C LEU A 58 50.82 19.05 8.95
N GLN A 59 50.47 20.21 8.41
CA GLN A 59 50.69 21.50 9.06
C GLN A 59 49.86 21.64 10.34
N THR A 60 48.67 21.02 10.35
CA THR A 60 47.77 20.93 11.49
C THR A 60 47.16 19.53 11.58
N LYS A 61 46.91 19.05 12.80
CA LYS A 61 46.18 17.79 13.07
C LYS A 61 44.67 18.01 13.19
N GLU A 62 44.18 19.19 12.84
CA GLU A 62 42.77 19.50 12.87
C GLU A 62 42.00 18.65 11.85
N ILE A 63 40.88 18.09 12.31
CA ILE A 63 39.99 17.23 11.52
C ILE A 63 38.68 17.98 11.31
N VAL A 64 38.38 18.34 10.06
CA VAL A 64 37.19 19.13 9.71
C VAL A 64 36.07 18.21 9.21
N PRO A 65 34.84 18.27 9.74
CA PRO A 65 33.72 17.46 9.23
C PRO A 65 33.35 17.79 7.78
N ASN A 66 33.17 16.77 6.94
CA ASN A 66 32.68 16.93 5.56
C ASN A 66 31.18 16.59 5.49
N HIS A 67 30.34 17.57 5.85
CA HIS A 67 28.88 17.40 5.86
C HIS A 67 28.29 17.15 4.47
N THR A 68 28.89 17.71 3.42
CA THR A 68 28.46 17.51 2.03
C THR A 68 28.62 16.05 1.63
N LEU A 69 29.80 15.47 1.85
CA LEU A 69 30.04 14.06 1.53
C LEU A 69 29.17 13.14 2.39
N LYS A 70 28.98 13.47 3.67
CA LYS A 70 28.06 12.72 4.54
C LYS A 70 26.64 12.69 3.98
N ARG A 71 26.16 13.81 3.44
CA ARG A 71 24.83 13.90 2.79
C ARG A 71 24.78 13.08 1.52
N LEU A 72 25.83 13.11 0.68
CA LEU A 72 25.88 12.33 -0.56
C LEU A 72 25.90 10.82 -0.30
N ILE A 73 26.71 10.37 0.67
CA ILE A 73 26.74 8.96 1.10
C ILE A 73 25.36 8.54 1.59
N LYS A 74 24.70 9.37 2.41
CA LYS A 74 23.34 9.09 2.89
C LYS A 74 22.34 8.93 1.73
N ILE A 75 22.32 9.87 0.78
CA ILE A 75 21.42 9.80 -0.39
C ILE A 75 21.69 8.51 -1.18
N TRP A 76 22.96 8.17 -1.41
CA TRP A 76 23.32 6.94 -2.10
C TRP A 76 22.85 5.69 -1.34
N THR A 77 23.10 5.59 -0.04
CA THR A 77 22.64 4.46 0.78
C THR A 77 21.11 4.33 0.74
N ASP A 78 20.39 5.45 0.89
CA ASP A 78 18.92 5.46 0.84
C ASP A 78 18.42 5.00 -0.56
N SER A 79 19.10 5.37 -1.65
CA SER A 79 18.76 4.94 -3.02
C SER A 79 19.01 3.44 -3.28
N VAL A 80 20.11 2.90 -2.74
CA VAL A 80 20.45 1.47 -2.86
C VAL A 80 19.46 0.62 -2.06
N GLN A 81 19.03 1.08 -0.88
CA GLN A 81 18.01 0.42 -0.08
C GLN A 81 16.64 0.39 -0.79
N THR A 82 16.33 1.44 -1.56
CA THR A 82 15.11 1.50 -2.37
C THR A 82 15.18 0.52 -3.55
N GLN A 83 16.35 0.37 -4.19
CA GLN A 83 16.57 -0.59 -5.29
C GLN A 83 16.67 -2.05 -4.82
N SER A 84 17.14 -2.31 -3.60
CA SER A 84 17.18 -3.67 -3.02
C SER A 84 15.82 -4.14 -2.48
N ASN A 85 14.89 -3.22 -2.25
CA ASN A 85 13.54 -3.52 -1.77
C ASN A 85 12.50 -3.57 -2.90
N SER A 86 12.81 -3.01 -4.08
CA SER A 86 11.95 -3.13 -5.25
C SER A 86 12.02 -4.54 -5.82
N LEU A 87 11.00 -5.35 -5.52
CA LEU A 87 10.90 -6.72 -6.00
C LEU A 87 10.80 -6.74 -7.53
N THR A 88 11.64 -7.53 -8.17
CA THR A 88 11.51 -7.79 -9.60
C THR A 88 10.29 -8.68 -9.86
N GLN A 89 9.76 -8.60 -11.08
CA GLN A 89 8.65 -9.47 -11.53
C GLN A 89 8.95 -10.97 -11.35
N LEU A 90 10.21 -11.38 -11.53
CA LEU A 90 10.65 -12.77 -11.33
C LEU A 90 10.62 -13.18 -9.85
N GLU A 91 11.03 -12.30 -8.95
CA GLU A 91 11.01 -12.55 -7.50
C GLU A 91 9.58 -12.59 -6.97
N ALA A 92 8.69 -11.73 -7.47
CA ALA A 92 7.27 -11.76 -7.14
C ALA A 92 6.62 -13.10 -7.57
N CYS A 93 6.94 -13.60 -8.77
CA CYS A 93 6.48 -14.91 -9.23
C CYS A 93 6.99 -16.06 -8.34
N SER A 94 8.29 -16.05 -7.96
CA SER A 94 8.83 -17.10 -7.08
C SER A 94 8.20 -17.09 -5.69
N LEU A 95 7.90 -15.91 -5.13
CA LEU A 95 7.23 -15.79 -3.83
C LEU A 95 5.78 -16.32 -3.88
N VAL A 96 5.08 -16.08 -4.99
CA VAL A 96 3.74 -16.65 -5.20
C VAL A 96 3.79 -18.17 -5.27
N ASP A 97 4.80 -18.74 -5.91
CA ASP A 97 4.96 -20.19 -6.01
C ASP A 97 5.40 -20.83 -4.68
N GLU A 98 6.28 -20.18 -3.93
CA GLU A 98 6.66 -20.59 -2.57
C GLU A 98 5.43 -20.61 -1.64
N PHE A 99 4.58 -19.58 -1.72
CA PHE A 99 3.37 -19.52 -0.90
C PHE A 99 2.37 -20.64 -1.22
N LYS A 100 2.23 -21.05 -2.49
CA LYS A 100 1.35 -22.17 -2.87
C LYS A 100 1.78 -23.50 -2.24
N LEU A 101 3.07 -23.65 -1.92
CA LEU A 101 3.64 -24.89 -1.38
C LEU A 101 3.58 -24.95 0.15
N THR A 102 3.57 -23.80 0.83
CA THR A 102 3.54 -23.74 2.30
C THR A 102 2.15 -24.11 2.84
N HIS A 103 2.06 -25.28 3.49
CA HIS A 103 0.85 -25.73 4.18
C HIS A 103 0.71 -25.01 5.54
N TYR A 104 -0.12 -23.97 5.60
CA TYR A 104 -0.94 -23.55 6.76
C TYR A 104 -0.33 -23.48 8.19
N GLU A 105 0.98 -23.26 8.36
CA GLU A 105 1.52 -22.73 9.61
C GLU A 105 1.87 -21.25 9.45
N VAL A 106 1.37 -20.44 10.38
CA VAL A 106 1.52 -18.98 10.38
C VAL A 106 2.92 -18.66 10.87
N ASP A 107 3.88 -18.79 9.97
CA ASP A 107 5.29 -18.54 10.24
C ASP A 107 5.66 -17.06 9.97
N GLU A 108 6.77 -16.59 10.53
CA GLU A 108 7.37 -15.29 10.23
C GLU A 108 7.59 -15.12 8.72
N ASN A 109 7.88 -16.22 8.03
CA ASN A 109 8.04 -16.28 6.57
C ASN A 109 6.81 -15.80 5.80
N LEU A 110 5.59 -16.14 6.27
CA LEU A 110 4.37 -15.69 5.62
C LEU A 110 4.19 -14.17 5.72
N PHE A 111 4.58 -13.58 6.86
CA PHE A 111 4.53 -12.14 7.01
C PHE A 111 5.52 -11.43 6.09
N VAL A 112 6.73 -11.98 5.92
CA VAL A 112 7.73 -11.46 4.98
C VAL A 112 7.24 -11.56 3.54
N ILE A 113 6.61 -12.67 3.16
CA ILE A 113 6.04 -12.85 1.82
C ILE A 113 4.92 -11.83 1.57
N VAL A 114 3.98 -11.66 2.51
CA VAL A 114 2.89 -10.68 2.38
C VAL A 114 3.42 -9.25 2.29
N ASP A 115 4.43 -8.90 3.08
CA ASP A 115 5.07 -7.58 3.07
C ASP A 115 5.72 -7.27 1.70
N LYS A 116 6.45 -8.26 1.18
CA LYS A 116 7.05 -8.22 -0.16
C LYS A 116 5.98 -8.09 -1.25
N LEU A 117 4.99 -8.97 -1.27
CA LEU A 117 3.92 -8.94 -2.28
C LEU A 117 3.15 -7.61 -2.25
N THR A 118 2.92 -7.04 -1.06
CA THR A 118 2.24 -5.74 -0.91
C THR A 118 3.11 -4.60 -1.43
N SER A 119 4.41 -4.61 -1.12
CA SER A 119 5.37 -3.61 -1.62
C SER A 119 5.47 -3.65 -3.15
N PHE A 120 5.62 -4.83 -3.72
CA PHE A 120 5.62 -5.04 -5.17
C PHE A 120 4.35 -4.50 -5.83
N ALA A 121 3.18 -4.87 -5.28
CA ALA A 121 1.90 -4.43 -5.78
C ALA A 121 1.83 -2.90 -5.78
N SER A 122 2.22 -2.25 -4.68
CA SER A 122 2.23 -0.79 -4.56
C SER A 122 3.13 -0.07 -5.57
N GLU A 123 4.36 -0.56 -5.78
CA GLU A 123 5.33 -0.01 -6.73
C GLU A 123 4.91 -0.20 -8.18
N SER A 124 4.23 -1.32 -8.49
CA SER A 124 3.78 -1.62 -9.85
C SER A 124 2.81 -0.57 -10.42
N THR A 125 2.00 0.09 -9.57
CA THR A 125 1.11 1.19 -10.01
C THR A 125 1.86 2.48 -10.34
N GLN A 126 3.12 2.60 -9.90
CA GLN A 126 3.94 3.80 -10.09
C GLN A 126 4.91 3.66 -11.27
N ASN A 127 5.29 2.42 -11.62
CA ASN A 127 6.31 2.12 -12.63
C ASN A 127 5.73 1.57 -13.97
N ARG A 128 4.46 1.85 -14.27
CA ARG A 128 3.68 1.21 -15.36
C ARG A 128 4.13 1.49 -16.81
N GLU A 129 5.24 2.19 -17.04
CA GLU A 129 5.64 2.60 -18.39
C GLU A 129 6.19 1.46 -19.28
N ASN A 130 6.49 0.24 -18.78
CA ASN A 130 7.22 -0.75 -19.59
C ASN A 130 6.75 -2.21 -19.64
N THR A 131 5.66 -2.65 -18.99
CA THR A 131 5.16 -4.05 -19.11
C THR A 131 3.67 -4.18 -18.81
N LYS A 132 3.02 -5.25 -19.33
CA LYS A 132 1.63 -5.63 -18.95
C LYS A 132 1.62 -6.04 -17.46
N PRO A 133 1.09 -5.20 -16.56
CA PRO A 133 1.23 -5.39 -15.11
C PRO A 133 0.25 -6.44 -14.55
N ASP A 134 -0.81 -6.76 -15.29
CA ASP A 134 -1.89 -7.64 -14.86
C ASP A 134 -1.43 -9.08 -14.60
N SER A 135 -0.43 -9.58 -15.34
CA SER A 135 0.05 -10.97 -15.21
C SER A 135 0.74 -11.28 -13.89
N VAL A 136 1.18 -10.25 -13.16
CA VAL A 136 1.85 -10.40 -11.85
C VAL A 136 0.91 -9.99 -10.72
N ILE A 137 0.16 -8.91 -10.91
CA ILE A 137 -0.78 -8.40 -9.92
C ILE A 137 -1.84 -9.46 -9.60
N GLU A 138 -2.42 -10.11 -10.61
CA GLU A 138 -3.49 -11.09 -10.39
C GLU A 138 -3.06 -12.30 -9.53
N PRO A 139 -1.91 -12.98 -9.80
CA PRO A 139 -1.40 -14.02 -8.92
C PRO A 139 -1.11 -13.54 -7.49
N CYS A 140 -0.57 -12.33 -7.33
CA CYS A 140 -0.31 -11.74 -6.01
C CYS A 140 -1.61 -11.55 -5.22
N LEU A 141 -2.65 -11.01 -5.85
CA LEU A 141 -3.95 -10.85 -5.21
C LEU A 141 -4.58 -12.20 -4.85
N SER A 142 -4.41 -13.22 -5.69
CA SER A 142 -4.90 -14.57 -5.42
C SER A 142 -4.23 -15.19 -4.19
N CYS A 143 -2.92 -15.02 -4.07
CA CYS A 143 -2.10 -15.43 -2.91
C CYS A 143 -2.50 -14.68 -1.63
N LEU A 144 -2.77 -13.38 -1.74
CA LEU A 144 -3.28 -12.60 -0.61
C LEU A 144 -4.65 -13.10 -0.16
N ILE A 145 -5.58 -13.41 -1.06
CA ILE A 145 -6.92 -13.91 -0.70
C ILE A 145 -6.82 -15.19 0.13
N SER A 146 -6.00 -16.16 -0.28
CA SER A 146 -5.81 -17.40 0.49
C SER A 146 -5.15 -17.16 1.85
N SER A 147 -4.27 -16.16 1.95
CA SER A 147 -3.63 -15.77 3.22
C SER A 147 -4.58 -15.07 4.21
N LEU A 148 -5.52 -14.26 3.71
CA LEU A 148 -6.33 -13.35 4.52
C LEU A 148 -7.40 -14.03 5.38
N ILE A 149 -7.52 -15.35 5.30
CA ILE A 149 -8.31 -16.15 6.27
C ILE A 149 -7.82 -15.85 7.69
N ASN A 150 -6.51 -15.67 7.88
CA ASN A 150 -5.92 -15.28 9.15
C ASN A 150 -6.16 -13.79 9.47
N LYS A 151 -6.76 -13.53 10.63
CA LYS A 151 -7.00 -12.17 11.14
C LYS A 151 -5.71 -11.34 11.31
N ARG A 152 -4.59 -11.94 11.70
CA ARG A 152 -3.32 -11.23 11.90
C ARG A 152 -2.79 -10.64 10.58
N ILE A 153 -2.93 -11.40 9.50
CA ILE A 153 -2.51 -10.98 8.16
C ILE A 153 -3.38 -9.82 7.66
N ARG A 154 -4.70 -9.87 7.91
CA ARG A 154 -5.60 -8.75 7.60
C ARG A 154 -5.16 -7.44 8.27
N ILE A 155 -4.84 -7.49 9.56
CA ILE A 155 -4.38 -6.33 10.31
C ILE A 155 -3.05 -5.80 9.76
N LYS A 156 -2.11 -6.69 9.44
CA LYS A 156 -0.81 -6.30 8.87
C LYS A 156 -0.97 -5.67 7.49
N LEU A 157 -1.78 -6.25 6.60
CA LEU A 157 -2.07 -5.67 5.28
C LEU A 157 -2.61 -4.25 5.39
N VAL A 158 -3.48 -3.99 6.37
CA VAL A 158 -4.00 -2.63 6.65
C VAL A 158 -2.87 -1.70 7.10
N HIS A 159 -2.02 -2.12 8.05
CA HIS A 159 -0.90 -1.29 8.51
C HIS A 159 0.16 -1.01 7.43
N LEU A 160 0.26 -1.86 6.41
CA LEU A 160 1.14 -1.68 5.25
C LEU A 160 0.55 -0.78 4.17
N GLY A 161 -0.61 -0.15 4.40
CA GLY A 161 -1.26 0.71 3.40
C GLY A 161 -1.99 -0.06 2.30
N GLY A 162 -2.37 -1.32 2.57
CA GLY A 162 -3.06 -2.15 1.59
C GLY A 162 -4.39 -1.57 1.13
N VAL A 163 -5.12 -0.84 1.99
CA VAL A 163 -6.42 -0.23 1.63
C VAL A 163 -6.22 0.91 0.62
N GLU A 164 -5.21 1.74 0.82
CA GLU A 164 -4.82 2.82 -0.08
C GLU A 164 -4.43 2.27 -1.45
N TYR A 165 -3.59 1.23 -1.46
CA TYR A 165 -3.19 0.55 -2.68
C TYR A 165 -4.40 -0.03 -3.44
N LEU A 166 -5.23 -0.83 -2.77
CA LEU A 166 -6.39 -1.49 -3.39
C LEU A 166 -7.42 -0.46 -3.88
N GLY A 167 -7.61 0.64 -3.16
CA GLY A 167 -8.48 1.75 -3.57
C GLY A 167 -7.96 2.48 -4.81
N LYS A 168 -6.63 2.72 -4.88
CA LYS A 168 -5.98 3.28 -6.07
C LYS A 168 -6.13 2.33 -7.26
N LEU A 169 -5.86 1.05 -7.05
CA LEU A 169 -6.01 0.01 -8.07
C LEU A 169 -7.44 0.03 -8.64
N LEU A 170 -8.49 -0.03 -7.81
CA LEU A 170 -9.90 0.05 -8.28
C LEU A 170 -10.28 1.33 -9.03
N SER A 171 -9.50 2.41 -8.86
CA SER A 171 -9.78 3.70 -9.50
C SER A 171 -9.26 3.76 -10.93
N GLU A 172 -8.28 2.92 -11.28
CA GLU A 172 -7.67 2.83 -12.61
C GLU A 172 -8.70 2.43 -13.68
N SER A 173 -8.54 2.96 -14.89
CA SER A 173 -9.50 2.75 -15.99
C SER A 173 -9.27 1.47 -16.78
N ASP A 174 -8.05 0.93 -16.74
CA ASP A 174 -7.59 -0.16 -17.62
C ASP A 174 -6.98 -1.29 -16.79
N ILE A 175 -7.86 -2.10 -16.19
CA ILE A 175 -7.53 -3.24 -15.33
C ILE A 175 -8.47 -4.38 -15.69
N SER A 176 -7.94 -5.61 -15.69
CA SER A 176 -8.78 -6.78 -15.95
C SER A 176 -9.92 -6.95 -14.93
N VAL A 177 -11.03 -7.52 -15.40
CA VAL A 177 -12.20 -7.88 -14.57
C VAL A 177 -11.79 -8.75 -13.37
N SER A 178 -10.88 -9.69 -13.61
CA SER A 178 -10.35 -10.62 -12.60
C SER A 178 -9.63 -9.89 -11.45
N ILE A 179 -8.84 -8.86 -11.77
CA ILE A 179 -8.15 -8.04 -10.76
C ILE A 179 -9.16 -7.26 -9.94
N VAL A 180 -10.19 -6.67 -10.57
CA VAL A 180 -11.23 -5.93 -9.85
C VAL A 180 -12.00 -6.85 -8.89
N GLU A 181 -12.38 -8.04 -9.33
CA GLU A 181 -13.07 -9.04 -8.50
C GLU A 181 -12.23 -9.43 -7.28
N LYS A 182 -10.95 -9.76 -7.49
CA LYS A 182 -10.03 -10.13 -6.40
C LYS A 182 -9.76 -8.97 -5.44
N THR A 183 -9.63 -7.75 -5.97
CA THR A 183 -9.43 -6.54 -5.17
C THR A 183 -10.65 -6.27 -4.29
N MET A 184 -11.86 -6.37 -4.85
CA MET A 184 -13.11 -6.28 -4.09
C MET A 184 -13.22 -7.37 -3.04
N LYS A 185 -12.83 -8.61 -3.36
CA LYS A 185 -12.83 -9.72 -2.38
C LYS A 185 -11.90 -9.45 -1.20
N ILE A 186 -10.69 -8.93 -1.45
CA ILE A 186 -9.74 -8.58 -0.39
C ILE A 186 -10.34 -7.49 0.51
N LEU A 187 -10.89 -6.44 -0.08
CA LEU A 187 -11.55 -5.36 0.69
C LEU A 187 -12.71 -5.89 1.54
N GLU A 188 -13.52 -6.81 1.01
CA GLU A 188 -14.57 -7.50 1.78
C GLU A 188 -13.98 -8.23 3.00
N MET A 189 -12.92 -9.02 2.81
CA MET A 189 -12.24 -9.73 3.90
C MET A 189 -11.68 -8.79 4.97
N LEU A 190 -11.21 -7.60 4.57
CA LEU A 190 -10.73 -6.57 5.50
C LEU A 190 -11.85 -5.95 6.34
N THR A 191 -13.10 -5.90 5.84
CA THR A 191 -14.23 -5.39 6.67
C THR A 191 -14.52 -6.26 7.89
N ALA A 192 -14.07 -7.53 7.89
CA ALA A 192 -14.23 -8.43 9.02
C ALA A 192 -13.30 -8.11 10.22
N CYS A 193 -12.33 -7.20 10.09
CA CYS A 193 -11.55 -6.66 11.22
C CYS A 193 -11.81 -5.17 11.44
N LYS A 194 -11.62 -4.69 12.68
CA LYS A 194 -11.90 -3.30 13.08
C LYS A 194 -10.95 -2.33 12.37
N GLU A 195 -9.70 -2.72 12.25
CA GLU A 195 -8.62 -1.99 11.60
C GLU A 195 -8.93 -1.77 10.12
N GLY A 196 -9.36 -2.83 9.42
CA GLY A 196 -9.74 -2.75 8.02
C GLY A 196 -10.95 -1.85 7.79
N ARG A 197 -11.99 -1.94 8.63
CA ARG A 197 -13.14 -1.01 8.54
C ARG A 197 -12.73 0.44 8.73
N LYS A 198 -11.92 0.72 9.76
CA LYS A 198 -11.43 2.07 10.04
C LYS A 198 -10.66 2.62 8.85
N ALA A 199 -9.71 1.87 8.31
CA ALA A 199 -8.91 2.27 7.17
C ALA A 199 -9.76 2.51 5.90
N ILE A 200 -10.72 1.62 5.60
CA ILE A 200 -11.63 1.80 4.46
C ILE A 200 -12.49 3.06 4.66
N CYS A 201 -13.00 3.31 5.87
CA CYS A 201 -13.83 4.48 6.15
C CYS A 201 -13.06 5.80 6.20
N GLU A 202 -11.76 5.77 6.48
CA GLU A 202 -10.88 6.93 6.43
C GLU A 202 -10.43 7.25 5.00
N ASN A 203 -10.49 6.28 4.10
CA ASN A 203 -10.12 6.44 2.70
C ASN A 203 -11.35 6.68 1.79
N GLU A 204 -11.75 7.94 1.63
CA GLU A 204 -12.87 8.33 0.77
C GLU A 204 -12.66 7.93 -0.71
N ALA A 205 -11.42 7.92 -1.21
CA ALA A 205 -11.12 7.50 -2.58
C ALA A 205 -11.42 6.00 -2.79
N CYS A 206 -11.04 5.16 -1.82
CA CYS A 206 -11.36 3.73 -1.83
C CYS A 206 -12.86 3.48 -1.84
N LEU A 207 -13.62 4.15 -0.96
CA LEU A 207 -15.09 4.04 -0.93
C LEU A 207 -15.74 4.48 -2.24
N ASN A 208 -15.30 5.61 -2.81
CA ASN A 208 -15.77 6.07 -4.11
C ASN A 208 -15.45 5.06 -5.23
N ALA A 209 -14.26 4.46 -5.21
CA ALA A 209 -13.87 3.42 -6.16
C ALA A 209 -14.75 2.17 -6.04
N ILE A 210 -15.10 1.76 -4.82
CA ILE A 210 -16.03 0.64 -4.57
C ILE A 210 -17.40 0.95 -5.20
N VAL A 211 -17.99 2.12 -4.89
CA VAL A 211 -19.30 2.52 -5.44
C VAL A 211 -19.25 2.67 -6.95
N LYS A 212 -18.18 3.24 -7.50
CA LYS A 212 -17.96 3.42 -8.95
C LYS A 212 -18.00 2.09 -9.70
N ASN A 213 -17.45 1.02 -9.13
CA ASN A 213 -17.36 -0.29 -9.78
C ASN A 213 -18.64 -1.15 -9.63
N LEU A 214 -19.58 -0.78 -8.75
CA LEU A 214 -20.90 -1.42 -8.69
C LEU A 214 -21.61 -1.34 -10.05
N LEU A 215 -22.14 -2.48 -10.50
CA LEU A 215 -22.87 -2.69 -11.77
C LEU A 215 -22.05 -2.45 -13.04
N LYS A 216 -20.76 -2.10 -12.93
CA LYS A 216 -19.92 -1.76 -14.09
C LYS A 216 -19.11 -2.95 -14.60
N VAL A 217 -18.67 -3.83 -13.72
CA VAL A 217 -17.58 -4.78 -14.01
C VAL A 217 -18.08 -6.20 -14.16
N SER A 218 -18.57 -6.80 -13.07
CA SER A 218 -19.14 -8.15 -13.07
C SER A 218 -20.18 -8.30 -11.95
N THR A 219 -20.94 -9.38 -12.01
CA THR A 219 -21.86 -9.76 -10.94
C THR A 219 -21.10 -10.02 -9.64
N SER A 220 -20.02 -10.82 -9.69
CA SER A 220 -19.18 -11.14 -8.53
C SER A 220 -18.58 -9.89 -7.87
N ALA A 221 -17.99 -8.97 -8.65
CA ALA A 221 -17.47 -7.72 -8.11
C ALA A 221 -18.57 -6.86 -7.47
N THR A 222 -19.78 -6.89 -8.04
CA THR A 222 -20.94 -6.20 -7.48
C THR A 222 -21.40 -6.82 -6.16
N GLU A 223 -21.40 -8.15 -6.04
CA GLU A 223 -21.76 -8.83 -4.78
C GLU A 223 -20.78 -8.47 -3.65
N HIS A 224 -19.48 -8.49 -3.95
CA HIS A 224 -18.45 -8.08 -2.99
C HIS A 224 -18.60 -6.61 -2.59
N GLY A 225 -18.79 -5.72 -3.58
CA GLY A 225 -19.01 -4.29 -3.33
C GLY A 225 -20.23 -4.02 -2.45
N VAL A 226 -21.36 -4.69 -2.70
CA VAL A 226 -22.57 -4.54 -1.87
C VAL A 226 -22.36 -5.08 -0.47
N THR A 227 -21.68 -6.22 -0.33
CA THR A 227 -21.36 -6.81 0.98
C THR A 227 -20.49 -5.88 1.82
N ILE A 228 -19.47 -5.26 1.21
CA ILE A 228 -18.63 -4.23 1.86
C ILE A 228 -19.50 -3.08 2.34
N LEU A 229 -20.30 -2.48 1.45
CA LEU A 229 -21.08 -1.29 1.79
C LEU A 229 -22.18 -1.58 2.82
N TRP A 230 -22.85 -2.73 2.73
CA TRP A 230 -23.85 -3.15 3.71
C TRP A 230 -23.21 -3.41 5.08
N SER A 231 -22.05 -4.08 5.11
CA SER A 231 -21.28 -4.29 6.34
C SER A 231 -20.94 -2.95 7.00
N LEU A 232 -20.33 -2.01 6.27
CA LEU A 232 -19.95 -0.71 6.82
C LEU A 232 -21.16 0.15 7.21
N CYS A 233 -22.17 0.25 6.34
CA CYS A 233 -23.28 1.19 6.52
C CYS A 233 -24.37 0.66 7.46
N CYS A 234 -24.72 -0.63 7.39
CA CYS A 234 -25.85 -1.21 8.12
C CYS A 234 -25.40 -1.98 9.36
N LEU A 235 -24.39 -2.86 9.21
CA LEU A 235 -23.94 -3.71 10.31
C LEU A 235 -23.13 -2.91 11.34
N PHE A 236 -22.13 -2.14 10.88
CA PHE A 236 -21.25 -1.36 11.76
C PHE A 236 -21.63 0.12 11.89
N ARG A 237 -22.55 0.61 11.04
CA ARG A 237 -23.09 1.99 11.08
C ARG A 237 -22.02 3.08 11.00
N GLU A 238 -21.03 2.87 10.16
CA GLU A 238 -19.93 3.81 9.93
C GLU A 238 -20.44 5.06 9.18
N SER A 239 -20.52 6.19 9.88
CA SER A 239 -21.11 7.43 9.35
C SER A 239 -20.36 8.00 8.13
N LYS A 240 -19.02 7.85 8.09
CA LYS A 240 -18.20 8.26 6.93
C LYS A 240 -18.56 7.46 5.68
N ALA A 241 -18.71 6.14 5.80
CA ALA A 241 -19.11 5.29 4.69
C ALA A 241 -20.51 5.65 4.19
N GLN A 242 -21.45 5.90 5.11
CA GLN A 242 -22.81 6.34 4.79
C GLN A 242 -22.81 7.66 3.99
N ALA A 243 -22.03 8.65 4.44
CA ALA A 243 -21.93 9.94 3.76
C ALA A 243 -21.38 9.80 2.33
N VAL A 244 -20.34 8.98 2.14
CA VAL A 244 -19.75 8.75 0.82
C VAL A 244 -20.75 8.05 -0.11
N VAL A 245 -21.44 7.00 0.34
CA VAL A 245 -22.44 6.28 -0.47
C VAL A 245 -23.53 7.23 -0.99
N VAL A 246 -23.98 8.17 -0.17
CA VAL A 246 -24.97 9.17 -0.59
C VAL A 246 -24.36 10.14 -1.61
N LYS A 247 -23.17 10.68 -1.32
CA LYS A 247 -22.46 11.64 -2.17
C LYS A 247 -22.08 11.07 -3.55
N SER A 248 -21.79 9.77 -3.62
CA SER A 248 -21.26 9.10 -4.82
C SER A 248 -22.35 8.42 -5.68
N ASN A 249 -23.60 8.88 -5.60
CA ASN A 249 -24.76 8.27 -6.29
C ASN A 249 -24.98 6.78 -5.96
N GLY A 250 -24.51 6.31 -4.80
CA GLY A 250 -24.64 4.92 -4.38
C GLY A 250 -26.09 4.47 -4.23
N LEU A 251 -26.98 5.35 -3.74
CA LEU A 251 -28.42 5.05 -3.64
C LEU A 251 -29.06 4.73 -5.00
N THR A 252 -28.73 5.51 -6.02
CA THR A 252 -29.21 5.28 -7.39
C THR A 252 -28.73 3.92 -7.91
N LYS A 253 -27.45 3.59 -7.67
CA LYS A 253 -26.91 2.28 -8.06
C LYS A 253 -27.57 1.12 -7.32
N LEU A 254 -27.87 1.28 -6.03
CA LEU A 254 -28.60 0.26 -5.26
C LEU A 254 -30.04 0.07 -5.80
N LEU A 255 -30.73 1.14 -6.18
CA LEU A 255 -32.05 1.04 -6.79
C LEU A 255 -32.01 0.33 -8.15
N LEU A 256 -31.02 0.64 -8.99
CA LEU A 256 -30.81 -0.07 -10.26
C LEU A 256 -30.45 -1.54 -10.03
N LEU A 257 -29.67 -1.84 -9.00
CA LEU A 257 -29.31 -3.20 -8.63
C LEU A 257 -30.54 -4.03 -8.22
N MET A 258 -31.53 -3.42 -7.55
CA MET A 258 -32.80 -4.08 -7.22
C MET A 258 -33.60 -4.50 -8.46
N GLN A 259 -33.45 -3.78 -9.57
CA GLN A 259 -34.09 -4.07 -10.86
C GLN A 259 -33.28 -5.07 -11.70
N SER A 260 -32.01 -5.28 -11.35
CA SER A 260 -31.13 -6.23 -12.04
C SER A 260 -31.35 -7.68 -11.57
N ASN A 261 -30.84 -8.63 -12.35
CA ASN A 261 -30.82 -10.04 -12.00
C ASN A 261 -29.65 -10.34 -11.02
N CYS A 262 -29.74 -9.80 -9.80
CA CYS A 262 -28.80 -10.06 -8.71
C CYS A 262 -29.29 -11.18 -7.79
N SER A 263 -28.37 -11.76 -7.00
CA SER A 263 -28.70 -12.79 -6.02
C SER A 263 -29.66 -12.27 -4.94
N HIS A 264 -30.43 -13.18 -4.35
CA HIS A 264 -31.39 -12.83 -3.30
C HIS A 264 -30.72 -12.14 -2.10
N ALA A 265 -29.52 -12.59 -1.73
CA ALA A 265 -28.74 -11.98 -0.63
C ALA A 265 -28.37 -10.53 -0.93
N VAL A 266 -27.85 -10.26 -2.13
CA VAL A 266 -27.48 -8.89 -2.57
C VAL A 266 -28.70 -7.97 -2.62
N ARG A 267 -29.83 -8.48 -3.10
CA ARG A 267 -31.11 -7.75 -3.11
C ARG A 267 -31.57 -7.41 -1.69
N GLN A 268 -31.47 -8.35 -0.76
CA GLN A 268 -31.82 -8.13 0.64
C GLN A 268 -30.92 -7.06 1.29
N MET A 269 -29.61 -7.18 1.12
CA MET A 269 -28.63 -6.20 1.63
C MET A 269 -28.91 -4.79 1.06
N SER A 270 -29.18 -4.69 -0.24
CA SER A 270 -29.51 -3.42 -0.89
C SER A 270 -30.79 -2.81 -0.33
N SER A 271 -31.83 -3.62 -0.08
CA SER A 271 -33.07 -3.20 0.56
C SER A 271 -32.83 -2.66 1.97
N ASP A 272 -32.01 -3.34 2.77
CA ASP A 272 -31.67 -2.91 4.13
C ASP A 272 -30.92 -1.58 4.14
N MET A 273 -29.97 -1.38 3.23
CA MET A 273 -29.28 -0.10 3.05
C MET A 273 -30.28 1.01 2.70
N LEU A 274 -31.14 0.80 1.70
CA LEU A 274 -32.13 1.79 1.28
C LEU A 274 -33.09 2.16 2.42
N LYS A 275 -33.54 1.18 3.22
CA LYS A 275 -34.36 1.44 4.42
C LYS A 275 -33.61 2.27 5.45
N MET A 276 -32.35 1.93 5.74
CA MET A 276 -31.52 2.66 6.69
C MET A 276 -31.33 4.12 6.26
N PHE A 277 -30.98 4.38 5.00
CA PHE A 277 -30.84 5.74 4.48
C PHE A 277 -32.17 6.52 4.45
N ARG A 278 -33.30 5.84 4.23
CA ARG A 278 -34.63 6.46 4.31
C ARG A 278 -35.02 6.83 5.74
N VAL A 279 -34.64 6.03 6.73
CA VAL A 279 -34.86 6.36 8.15
C VAL A 279 -34.03 7.58 8.53
N ASN A 280 -32.78 7.66 8.06
CA ASN A 280 -31.91 8.82 8.30
C ASN A 280 -32.38 10.09 7.55
N SER A 281 -33.08 9.98 6.43
CA SER A 281 -33.65 11.16 5.75
C SER A 281 -34.94 11.66 6.40
N LYS A 282 -35.70 10.78 7.07
CA LYS A 282 -36.88 11.17 7.85
C LYS A 282 -36.56 11.98 9.12
N SER A 283 -35.34 11.92 9.66
CA SER A 283 -34.95 12.81 10.77
C SER A 283 -34.71 14.26 10.34
N CYS A 284 -34.71 14.55 9.03
CA CYS A 284 -34.56 15.91 8.49
C CYS A 284 -35.79 16.39 7.69
N LEU A 285 -36.88 15.62 7.64
CA LEU A 285 -38.10 16.01 6.94
C LEU A 285 -39.25 16.19 7.95
N ILE A 286 -39.53 17.46 8.24
CA ILE A 286 -40.80 17.90 8.84
C ILE A 286 -41.94 17.21 8.09
N SER A 287 -42.80 16.52 8.83
CA SER A 287 -44.01 15.91 8.31
C SER A 287 -44.86 16.99 7.63
N TYR A 288 -45.05 16.90 6.32
CA TYR A 288 -46.15 17.62 5.69
C TYR A 288 -47.46 16.98 6.17
N GLU A 289 -48.07 17.62 7.16
CA GLU A 289 -49.42 17.33 7.61
C GLU A 289 -50.37 17.71 6.46
N THR A 290 -50.81 16.73 5.68
CA THR A 290 -51.80 16.97 4.63
C THR A 290 -53.17 17.00 5.27
N LYS A 291 -53.69 18.22 5.52
CA LYS A 291 -55.10 18.41 5.82
C LYS A 291 -55.91 18.11 4.57
N THR A 292 -56.44 16.89 4.46
CA THR A 292 -57.38 16.51 3.40
C THR A 292 -58.71 17.22 3.65
N THR A 293 -58.98 18.31 2.95
CA THR A 293 -60.33 18.90 2.88
C THR A 293 -61.22 18.00 2.04
N HIS A 294 -62.16 17.33 2.69
CA HIS A 294 -63.18 16.51 2.05
C HIS A 294 -64.21 17.45 1.38
N ILE A 295 -64.23 17.49 0.05
CA ILE A 295 -65.26 18.23 -0.70
C ILE A 295 -66.40 17.25 -0.99
N MET A 296 -67.57 17.48 -0.41
CA MET A 296 -68.79 16.75 -0.80
C MET A 296 -69.36 17.34 -2.10
N PRO A 297 -69.74 16.51 -3.07
CA PRO A 297 -70.50 16.98 -4.22
C PRO A 297 -71.95 17.26 -3.83
N PHE A 298 -72.48 18.37 -4.36
CA PHE A 298 -73.89 18.78 -4.27
C PHE A 298 -74.78 17.90 -5.16
#